data_AF-A0A9E3Z0D9-F1
#
_entry.id   AF-A0A9E3Z0D9-F1
#
_cell.length_a   1.000
_cell.length_b   1.000
_cell.length_c   1.000
_cell.angle_alpha   90.00
_cell.angle_beta   90.00
_cell.angle_gamma   90.00
#
_symmetry.space_group_name_H-M   'P 1'
#
loop_
_entity.id
_entity.type
_entity.pdbx_description
1 polymer ?
#
loop_
_entity_poly.entity_id
_entity_poly.type
_entity_poly.pdbx_seq_one_letter_code
_entity_poly.pdbx_strand_id
1 'polypeptide(L)' 'MNTQRINPQELSSRKLWQLADTRSRDEISTDELSEVISELAKRCHDLNKLQEIDQLKNARRD' A
#
# COMPACT_ATOMS: atom_id res chain seq x y z
N MET A 1 7.72 14.98 23.00
CA MET A 1 7.25 14.98 21.60
C MET A 1 6.84 13.56 21.25
N ASN A 2 5.54 13.30 21.09
CA ASN A 2 5.06 12.00 20.62
C ASN A 2 5.40 11.89 19.13
N THR A 3 6.55 11.31 18.80
CA THR A 3 6.83 10.83 17.44
C THR A 3 5.91 9.65 17.17
N GLN A 4 4.66 9.94 16.81
CA GLN A 4 3.70 8.92 16.39
C GLN A 4 4.25 8.32 15.09
N ARG A 5 4.90 7.16 15.21
CA ARG A 5 5.31 6.37 14.05
C ARG A 5 4.07 6.13 13.17
N ILE A 6 4.21 6.39 11.88
CA ILE A 6 3.19 6.08 10.90
C ILE A 6 3.08 4.56 10.82
N ASN A 7 1.89 4.03 11.09
CA ASN A 7 1.60 2.61 10.85
C ASN A 7 0.91 2.45 9.48
N PRO A 8 1.62 2.02 8.42
CA PRO A 8 1.05 1.94 7.07
C PRO A 8 -0.06 0.89 6.94
N GLN A 9 -0.10 -0.12 7.84
CA GLN A 9 -1.14 -1.14 7.83
C GLN A 9 -2.52 -0.59 8.21
N GLU A 10 -2.55 0.39 9.12
CA GLU A 10 -3.78 1.04 9.60
C GLU A 10 -4.27 2.13 8.64
N LEU A 11 -3.46 2.49 7.64
CA LEU A 11 -3.80 3.54 6.67
C LEU A 11 -4.60 3.00 5.50
N SER A 12 -5.52 3.82 4.99
CA SER A 12 -6.23 3.51 3.74
C SER A 12 -5.28 3.62 2.53
N SER A 13 -5.54 2.86 1.47
CA SER A 13 -4.70 2.87 0.26
C SER A 13 -4.58 4.26 -0.37
N ARG A 14 -5.62 5.10 -0.25
CA ARG A 14 -5.56 6.51 -0.66
C ARG A 14 -4.61 7.33 0.19
N LYS A 15 -4.62 7.14 1.52
CA LYS A 15 -3.73 7.84 2.45
C LYS A 15 -2.27 7.43 2.23
N LEU A 16 -2.02 6.14 2.00
CA LEU A 16 -0.69 5.63 1.62
C LEU A 16 -0.21 6.26 0.31
N TRP A 17 -1.09 6.33 -0.71
CA TRP A 17 -0.78 7.03 -1.95
C TRP A 17 -0.47 8.51 -1.73
N GLN A 18 -1.25 9.21 -0.91
CA GLN A 18 -0.95 10.60 -0.58
C GLN A 18 0.40 10.74 0.12
N LEU A 19 0.77 9.85 1.03
CA LEU A 19 2.07 9.90 1.71
C LEU A 19 3.24 9.58 0.77
N ALA A 20 3.04 8.67 -0.19
CA ALA A 20 4.05 8.33 -1.19
C ALA A 20 4.21 9.41 -2.28
N ASP A 21 3.11 10.05 -2.67
CA ASP A 21 3.05 11.06 -3.73
C ASP A 21 3.42 12.46 -3.21
N THR A 22 3.00 12.79 -1.98
CA THR A 22 3.29 14.10 -1.39
C THR A 22 4.77 14.14 -1.02
N ARG A 23 5.49 15.13 -1.54
CA ARG A 23 6.81 15.55 -1.06
C ARG A 23 6.76 16.16 0.35
N SER A 24 5.96 15.63 1.27
CA SER A 24 5.98 15.96 2.70
C SER A 24 7.20 15.32 3.34
N ARG A 25 8.38 15.68 2.83
CA ARG A 25 9.69 15.25 3.28
C ARG A 25 10.03 15.78 4.68
N ASP A 26 9.25 16.75 5.15
CA ASP A 26 9.35 17.34 6.49
C ASP A 26 8.56 16.58 7.56
N GLU A 27 7.54 15.80 7.18
CA GLU A 27 6.66 15.13 8.14
C GLU A 27 6.91 13.62 8.24
N ILE A 28 7.61 13.02 7.26
CA ILE A 28 7.85 11.57 7.22
C ILE A 28 9.33 11.28 6.98
N SER A 29 9.88 10.38 7.79
CA SER A 29 11.26 9.91 7.61
C SER A 29 11.37 9.01 6.39
N THR A 30 12.55 8.93 5.79
CA THR A 30 12.84 8.02 4.66
C THR A 30 12.47 6.57 4.98
N ASP A 31 12.65 6.15 6.23
CA ASP A 31 12.28 4.81 6.72
C ASP A 31 10.76 4.59 6.61
N GLU A 32 9.95 5.53 7.10
CA GLU A 32 8.49 5.45 7.03
C GLU A 32 7.97 5.57 5.60
N LEU A 33 8.62 6.35 4.74
CA LEU A 33 8.31 6.38 3.32
C LEU A 33 8.52 5.01 2.67
N SER A 34 9.62 4.33 3.03
CA SER A 34 9.92 2.98 2.54
C SER A 34 8.86 1.97 3.01
N GLU A 35 8.42 2.06 4.26
CA GLU A 35 7.34 1.23 4.79
C GLU A 35 6.00 1.49 4.08
N VAL A 36 5.65 2.77 3.86
CA VAL A 36 4.44 3.18 3.12
C VAL A 36 4.44 2.62 1.69
N ILE A 37 5.55 2.76 0.98
CA ILE A 37 5.69 2.25 -0.39
C ILE A 37 5.63 0.71 -0.41
N SER A 38 6.28 0.05 0.55
CA SER A 38 6.28 -1.41 0.66
C SER A 38 4.88 -1.96 0.91
N GLU A 39 4.11 -1.33 1.80
CA GLU A 39 2.72 -1.72 2.07
C GLU A 39 1.82 -1.47 0.84
N LEU A 40 2.02 -0.36 0.14
CA LEU A 40 1.28 -0.04 -1.08
C LEU A 40 1.55 -1.05 -2.20
N ALA A 41 2.82 -1.44 -2.39
CA ALA A 41 3.22 -2.46 -3.35
C ALA A 41 2.63 -3.83 -2.98
N LYS A 42 2.64 -4.19 -1.69
CA LYS A 42 2.02 -5.42 -1.19
C LYS A 42 0.52 -5.47 -1.48
N ARG A 43 -0.22 -4.39 -1.17
CA ARG A 43 -1.65 -4.31 -1.48
C ARG A 43 -1.94 -4.38 -2.98
N CYS A 44 -1.11 -3.76 -3.82
CA CYS A 44 -1.25 -3.86 -5.27
C CYS A 44 -1.01 -5.31 -5.76
N HIS A 45 -0.01 -5.99 -5.19
CA HIS A 45 0.27 -7.39 -5.50
C HIS A 45 -0.85 -8.32 -5.03
N ASP A 46 -1.39 -8.12 -3.82
CA ASP A 46 -2.51 -8.92 -3.32
C ASP A 46 -3.75 -8.74 -4.20
N LEU A 47 -4.06 -7.51 -4.63
CA LEU A 47 -5.14 -7.26 -5.59
C LEU A 47 -4.89 -7.95 -6.94
N ASN A 48 -3.65 -7.91 -7.46
CA ASN A 48 -3.31 -8.61 -8.70
C ASN A 48 -3.51 -10.13 -8.57
N LYS A 49 -3.05 -10.73 -7.46
CA LYS A 49 -3.28 -12.15 -7.18
C LYS A 49 -4.76 -12.50 -7.09
N LEU A 50 -5.55 -11.64 -6.46
CA LEU A 50 -7.00 -11.84 -6.39
C LEU A 50 -7.64 -11.80 -7.79
N GLN A 51 -7.19 -10.89 -8.67
CA GLN A 51 -7.64 -10.89 -10.07
C GLN A 51 -7.21 -12.14 -10.84
N GLU A 52 -5.98 -12.63 -10.64
CA GLU A 52 -5.52 -13.88 -11.28
C GLU A 52 -6.36 -15.09 -10.85
N ILE A 53 -6.73 -15.17 -9.57
CA ILE A 53 -7.60 -16.23 -9.04
C ILE A 53 -9.01 -16.12 -9.63
N ASP A 54 -9.56 -14.91 -9.78
CA ASP A 54 -10.86 -14.69 -10.41
C ASP A 54 -10.86 -15.12 -11.89
N GLN A 55 -9.81 -14.75 -12.63
CA GLN A 55 -9.62 -15.17 -14.01
C GLN A 55 -9.52 -16.70 -14.14
N LEU A 56 -8.78 -17.37 -13.25
CA LEU A 56 -8.69 -18.82 -13.21
C LEU A 56 -10.02 -19.49 -12.88
N LYS A 57 -10.85 -18.87 -12.03
CA LYS A 57 -12.19 -19.36 -11.70
C LYS A 57 -13.17 -19.19 -12.84
N ASN A 58 -13.14 -18.05 -13.54
CA ASN A 58 -13.98 -17.83 -14.71
C ASN A 58 -13.54 -18.69 -15.91
N ALA A 59 -12.24 -18.89 -16.12
CA ALA A 59 -11.72 -19.73 -17.20
C ALA A 59 -12.05 -21.23 -17.07
N ARG A 60 -12.37 -21.72 -15.86
CA ARG A 60 -12.82 -23.12 -15.64
C ARG A 60 -14.34 -23.30 -15.75
N ARG A 61 -15.08 -22.21 -15.96
CA ARG A 61 -16.54 -22.21 -16.00
C ARG A 61 -17.12 -22.15 -17.43
N ASP A 62 -16.22 -22.08 -18.41
CA ASP A 62 -16.47 -22.26 -19.86
C ASP A 62 -16.00 -23.67 -20.27
#